data_AF-A0A392PPB1-F1
#
_entry.id   AF-A0A392PPB1-F1
#
_cell.length_a   1.000
_cell.length_b   1.000
_cell.length_c   1.000
_cell.angle_alpha   90.00
_cell.angle_beta   90.00
_cell.angle_gamma   90.00
#
_symmetry.space_group_name_H-M   'P 1'
#
loop_
_entity.id
_entity.type
_entity.pdbx_description
1 polymer ?
#
loop_
_entity_poly.entity_id
_entity_poly.type
_entity_poly.pdbx_seq_one_letter_code
_entity_poly.pdbx_strand_id
1 'polypeptide(L)'
;YGGWLMYTAASAGDLTFVQILLERNPLLVFGEGEYGVTDILYAAARSKNCEVFKVLFDFAVSPRFVNGRDGIMEEHIGEIPSVYKLEMINRGVHAAARGGNLKILEDLLANYSDILAFRDVDGSTVLHAAAARGKVE
;
A
#
# COMPACT_ATOMS: atom_id res chain seq x y z
N TYR A 1 -0.64 -10.22 15.60
CA TYR A 1 0.20 -11.09 14.73
C TYR A 1 -0.20 -11.02 13.26
N GLY A 2 -1.29 -10.32 12.92
CA GLY A 2 -1.78 -10.22 11.55
C GLY A 2 -0.83 -9.48 10.60
N GLY A 3 -0.05 -8.50 11.09
CA GLY A 3 0.94 -7.79 10.29
C GLY A 3 2.01 -8.69 9.68
N TRP A 4 2.56 -9.63 10.44
CA TRP A 4 3.53 -10.60 9.94
C TRP A 4 2.92 -11.58 8.91
N LEU A 5 1.68 -12.03 9.14
CA LEU A 5 0.93 -12.88 8.20
C LEU A 5 0.69 -12.15 6.87
N MET A 6 0.26 -10.90 6.92
CA MET A 6 0.05 -10.08 5.73
C MET A 6 1.37 -9.81 5.00
N TYR A 7 2.43 -9.44 5.73
CA TYR A 7 3.76 -9.20 5.15
C TYR A 7 4.30 -10.42 4.42
N THR A 8 4.22 -11.60 5.04
CA THR A 8 4.74 -12.84 4.47
C THR A 8 3.95 -13.28 3.24
N ALA A 9 2.60 -13.19 3.29
CA ALA A 9 1.74 -13.43 2.14
C ALA A 9 2.04 -12.47 0.97
N ALA A 10 2.17 -11.17 1.29
CA ALA A 10 2.51 -10.14 0.32
C ALA A 10 3.89 -10.37 -0.31
N SER A 11 4.89 -10.72 0.49
CA SER A 11 6.26 -11.00 0.03
C SER A 11 6.31 -12.24 -0.87
N ALA A 12 5.53 -13.28 -0.55
CA ALA A 12 5.40 -14.48 -1.38
C ALA A 12 4.66 -14.22 -2.70
N GLY A 13 3.91 -13.11 -2.80
CA GLY A 13 3.04 -12.83 -3.94
C GLY A 13 1.79 -13.71 -3.98
N ASP A 14 1.37 -14.25 -2.83
CA ASP A 14 0.21 -15.13 -2.70
C ASP A 14 -1.09 -14.31 -2.64
N LEU A 15 -1.62 -13.99 -3.83
CA LEU A 15 -2.84 -13.19 -3.98
C LEU A 15 -4.04 -13.82 -3.29
N THR A 16 -4.20 -15.14 -3.42
CA THR A 16 -5.34 -15.86 -2.83
C THR A 16 -5.31 -15.75 -1.32
N PHE A 17 -4.15 -15.94 -0.69
CA PHE A 17 -4.05 -15.84 0.76
C PHE A 17 -4.21 -14.40 1.25
N VAL A 18 -3.69 -13.40 0.52
CA VAL A 18 -3.94 -11.98 0.82
C VAL A 18 -5.44 -11.66 0.79
N GLN A 19 -6.18 -12.14 -0.22
CA GLN A 19 -7.63 -11.93 -0.30
C GLN A 19 -8.36 -12.55 0.90
N ILE A 20 -8.01 -13.78 1.28
CA ILE A 20 -8.60 -14.43 2.47
C ILE A 20 -8.34 -13.61 3.76
N LEU A 21 -7.15 -13.04 3.90
CA LEU A 21 -6.83 -12.19 5.06
C LEU A 21 -7.66 -10.91 5.05
N LEU A 22 -7.78 -10.23 3.89
CA LEU A 22 -8.55 -9.00 3.75
C LEU A 22 -10.07 -9.23 3.89
N GLU A 23 -10.59 -10.37 3.45
CA GLU A 23 -12.00 -10.76 3.67
C GLU A 23 -12.33 -10.92 5.15
N ARG A 24 -11.40 -11.48 5.94
CA ARG A 24 -11.57 -11.61 7.38
C ARG A 24 -11.44 -10.29 8.11
N ASN A 25 -10.48 -9.47 7.70
CA ASN A 25 -10.27 -8.15 8.28
C ASN A 25 -9.56 -7.22 7.27
N PRO A 26 -10.31 -6.29 6.64
CA PRO A 26 -9.75 -5.31 5.71
C PRO A 26 -8.65 -4.44 6.32
N LEU A 27 -8.68 -4.21 7.64
CA LEU A 27 -7.72 -3.34 8.34
C LEU A 27 -6.34 -3.96 8.47
N LEU A 28 -6.17 -5.25 8.16
CA LEU A 28 -4.85 -5.89 8.15
C LEU A 28 -3.88 -5.27 7.15
N VAL A 29 -4.40 -4.54 6.15
CA VAL A 29 -3.59 -3.76 5.22
C VAL A 29 -2.71 -2.71 5.91
N PHE A 30 -3.17 -2.18 7.06
CA PHE A 30 -2.40 -1.21 7.85
C PHE A 30 -1.27 -1.84 8.67
N GLY A 31 -1.30 -3.17 8.78
CA GLY A 31 -0.35 -3.93 9.57
C GLY A 31 -0.66 -3.90 11.07
N GLU A 32 0.01 -4.81 11.79
CA GLU A 32 -0.05 -4.91 13.25
C GLU A 32 1.35 -5.18 13.79
N GLY A 33 1.71 -4.53 14.90
CA GLY A 33 3.00 -4.73 15.54
C GLY A 33 4.13 -4.04 14.78
N GLU A 34 5.17 -4.81 14.41
CA GLU A 34 6.40 -4.29 13.78
C GLU A 34 6.29 -4.02 12.27
N TYR A 35 5.22 -4.51 11.62
CA TYR A 35 5.00 -4.32 10.19
C TYR A 35 3.84 -3.37 9.97
N GLY A 36 4.11 -2.21 9.37
CA GLY A 36 3.09 -1.25 8.98
C GLY A 36 2.70 -1.35 7.51
N VAL A 37 1.76 -0.49 7.11
CA VAL A 37 1.28 -0.39 5.71
C VAL A 37 2.42 -0.24 4.69
N THR A 38 3.44 0.56 5.01
CA THR A 38 4.57 0.78 4.12
C THR A 38 5.40 -0.49 3.93
N ASP A 39 5.58 -1.29 4.99
CA ASP A 39 6.31 -2.56 4.94
C ASP A 39 5.56 -3.61 4.13
N ILE A 40 4.23 -3.66 4.31
CA ILE A 40 3.34 -4.55 3.57
C ILE A 40 3.34 -4.18 2.08
N LEU A 41 3.18 -2.90 1.74
CA LEU A 41 3.26 -2.42 0.36
C LEU A 41 4.65 -2.65 -0.25
N TYR A 42 5.71 -2.49 0.53
CA TYR A 42 7.08 -2.77 0.09
C TYR A 42 7.26 -4.27 -0.21
N ALA A 43 6.75 -5.16 0.65
CA ALA A 43 6.79 -6.60 0.46
C ALA A 43 6.03 -7.00 -0.83
N ALA A 44 4.83 -6.47 -1.01
CA ALA A 44 4.02 -6.69 -2.20
C ALA A 44 4.71 -6.19 -3.48
N ALA A 45 5.31 -4.99 -3.44
CA ALA A 45 6.02 -4.41 -4.56
C ALA A 45 7.24 -5.24 -4.96
N ARG A 46 7.94 -5.84 -3.99
CA ARG A 46 9.08 -6.73 -4.22
C ARG A 46 8.67 -8.11 -4.76
N SER A 47 7.42 -8.51 -4.57
CA SER A 47 6.91 -9.79 -5.07
C SER A 47 6.88 -9.83 -6.60
N LYS A 48 6.75 -11.02 -7.19
CA LYS A 48 6.60 -11.20 -8.64
C LYS A 48 5.17 -10.93 -9.13
N ASN A 49 4.22 -10.70 -8.21
CA ASN A 49 2.79 -10.61 -8.50
C ASN A 49 2.31 -9.18 -8.23
N CYS A 50 2.19 -8.37 -9.28
CA CYS A 50 1.85 -6.95 -9.14
C CYS A 50 0.41 -6.75 -8.63
N GLU A 51 -0.46 -7.71 -8.88
CA GLU A 51 -1.86 -7.71 -8.48
C GLU A 51 -1.99 -7.71 -6.95
N VAL A 52 -1.05 -8.33 -6.24
CA VAL A 52 -1.00 -8.29 -4.76
C VAL A 52 -0.82 -6.86 -4.26
N PHE A 53 0.09 -6.11 -4.87
CA PHE A 53 0.27 -4.70 -4.53
C PHE A 53 -1.00 -3.91 -4.86
N LYS A 54 -1.61 -4.13 -6.03
CA LYS A 54 -2.81 -3.41 -6.45
C LYS A 54 -3.96 -3.59 -5.46
N VAL A 55 -4.21 -4.84 -5.02
CA VAL A 55 -5.24 -5.14 -4.03
C VAL A 55 -4.93 -4.49 -2.69
N LEU A 56 -3.70 -4.63 -2.17
CA LEU A 56 -3.33 -4.02 -0.90
C LEU A 56 -3.39 -2.49 -0.95
N PHE A 57 -2.94 -1.90 -2.05
CA PHE A 57 -2.97 -0.46 -2.24
C PHE A 57 -4.39 0.09 -2.31
N ASP A 58 -5.30 -0.59 -3.01
CA ASP A 58 -6.71 -0.19 -3.09
C ASP A 58 -7.37 -0.17 -1.70
N PHE A 59 -7.15 -1.21 -0.90
CA PHE A 59 -7.63 -1.28 0.48
C PHE A 59 -7.00 -0.23 1.40
N ALA A 60 -5.74 0.14 1.17
CA ALA A 60 -5.07 1.19 1.96
C ALA A 60 -5.58 2.60 1.61
N VAL A 61 -5.82 2.88 0.32
CA VAL A 61 -6.30 4.18 -0.15
C VAL A 61 -7.78 4.38 0.17
N SER A 62 -8.55 3.30 0.18
CA SER A 62 -9.98 3.29 0.47
C SER A 62 -10.28 2.31 1.63
N PRO A 63 -9.91 2.64 2.87
CA PRO A 63 -10.15 1.76 4.01
C PRO A 63 -11.63 1.45 4.18
N ARG A 64 -11.94 0.16 4.17
CA ARG A 64 -13.29 -0.35 4.41
C ARG A 64 -13.40 -0.63 5.90
N PHE A 65 -13.86 0.35 6.67
CA PHE A 65 -14.13 0.17 8.10
C PHE A 65 -15.36 -0.74 8.25
N VAL A 66 -15.15 -1.98 8.68
CA VAL A 66 -16.25 -2.89 9.01
C VAL A 66 -16.67 -2.59 10.44
N ASN A 67 -17.76 -1.84 10.62
CA ASN A 67 -18.34 -1.67 11.95
C ASN A 67 -19.02 -2.97 12.38
N GLY A 68 -18.55 -3.54 13.49
CA GLY A 68 -19.15 -4.71 14.09
C GLY A 68 -20.44 -4.37 14.80
N ARG A 69 -21.53 -4.97 14.30
CA ARG A 69 -22.87 -5.15 14.89
C ARG A 69 -23.93 -4.08 14.60
N ASP A 70 -24.99 -4.64 14.02
CA ASP A 70 -26.32 -4.12 13.76
C ASP A 70 -26.46 -3.25 12.50
N GLY A 71 -27.50 -3.58 11.73
CA GLY A 71 -27.74 -3.02 10.41
C GLY A 71 -27.92 -1.50 10.45
N ILE A 72 -27.98 -0.91 9.26
CA ILE A 72 -28.14 0.53 8.97
C ILE A 72 -27.04 1.45 9.51
N MET A 73 -25.94 1.55 8.76
CA MET A 73 -25.59 2.82 8.09
C MET A 73 -24.41 2.59 7.16
N GLU A 74 -24.61 2.80 5.86
CA GLU A 74 -23.58 3.44 5.05
C GLU A 74 -23.36 4.83 5.67
N GLU A 75 -22.58 4.90 6.74
CA GLU A 75 -21.90 6.14 7.04
C GLU A 75 -20.95 6.32 5.87
N HIS A 76 -21.40 7.13 4.90
CA HIS A 76 -20.53 7.95 4.10
C HIS A 76 -19.69 8.76 5.10
N ILE A 77 -18.65 8.12 5.67
CA ILE A 77 -17.51 8.83 6.23
C ILE A 77 -17.14 9.75 5.09
N GLY A 78 -17.41 11.05 5.25
CA GLY A 78 -17.36 12.04 4.17
C GLY A 78 -16.09 11.89 3.35
N GLU A 79 -16.14 12.24 2.07
CA GLU A 79 -15.06 12.08 1.09
C GLU A 79 -13.70 11.88 1.76
N ILE A 80 -13.11 10.69 1.60
CA ILE A 80 -11.80 10.34 2.16
C ILE A 80 -10.89 11.57 2.02
N PRO A 81 -10.41 12.15 3.14
CA PRO A 81 -9.70 13.41 3.08
C PRO A 81 -8.61 13.34 2.01
N SER A 82 -8.60 14.29 1.07
CA SER A 82 -7.65 14.30 -0.05
C SER A 82 -6.19 14.18 0.44
N VAL A 83 -5.92 14.73 1.62
CA VAL A 83 -4.64 14.63 2.34
C VAL A 83 -4.30 13.18 2.72
N TYR A 84 -5.25 12.41 3.25
CA TYR A 84 -5.05 10.99 3.58
C TYR A 84 -4.77 10.17 2.32
N LYS A 85 -5.59 10.38 1.28
CA LYS A 85 -5.41 9.70 0.00
C LYS A 85 -4.01 9.94 -0.55
N LEU A 86 -3.57 11.20 -0.52
CA LEU A 86 -2.23 11.61 -0.94
C LEU A 86 -1.12 11.00 -0.09
N GLU A 87 -1.31 10.87 1.23
CA GLU A 87 -0.37 10.18 2.12
C GLU A 87 -0.22 8.69 1.75
N MET A 88 -1.34 8.00 1.50
CA MET A 88 -1.31 6.58 1.10
C MET A 88 -0.65 6.39 -0.26
N ILE A 89 -0.93 7.28 -1.23
CA ILE A 89 -0.23 7.30 -2.52
C ILE A 89 1.26 7.53 -2.33
N ASN A 90 1.66 8.52 -1.52
CA ASN A 90 3.05 8.79 -1.18
C ASN A 90 3.77 7.52 -0.68
N ARG A 91 3.17 6.84 0.30
CA ARG A 91 3.71 5.60 0.86
C ARG A 91 3.80 4.49 -0.18
N GLY A 92 2.76 4.32 -1.01
CA GLY A 92 2.74 3.34 -2.09
C GLY A 92 3.82 3.57 -3.14
N VAL A 93 4.03 4.83 -3.56
CA VAL A 93 5.06 5.21 -4.54
C VAL A 93 6.46 4.94 -3.99
N HIS A 94 6.75 5.33 -2.74
CA HIS A 94 8.04 5.05 -2.10
C HIS A 94 8.26 3.54 -1.93
N ALA A 95 7.22 2.80 -1.54
CA ALA A 95 7.28 1.35 -1.43
C ALA A 95 7.52 0.66 -2.79
N ALA A 96 6.88 1.14 -3.87
CA ALA A 96 7.07 0.63 -5.23
C ALA A 96 8.48 0.94 -5.77
N ALA A 97 8.97 2.16 -5.57
CA ALA A 97 10.32 2.58 -5.93
C ALA A 97 11.38 1.76 -5.21
N ARG A 98 11.27 1.63 -3.88
CA ARG A 98 12.14 0.76 -3.06
C ARG A 98 11.95 -0.72 -3.41
N GLY A 99 10.74 -1.12 -3.76
CA GLY A 99 10.36 -2.45 -4.23
C GLY A 99 11.00 -2.82 -5.58
N GLY A 100 11.39 -1.81 -6.37
CA GLY A 100 12.01 -2.00 -7.67
C GLY A 100 11.03 -2.51 -8.73
N ASN A 101 9.74 -2.23 -8.60
CA ASN A 101 8.73 -2.68 -9.55
C ASN A 101 8.28 -1.50 -10.42
N LEU A 102 8.90 -1.35 -11.60
CA LEU A 102 8.62 -0.23 -12.50
C LEU A 102 7.15 -0.22 -12.93
N LYS A 103 6.57 -1.38 -13.22
CA LYS A 103 5.17 -1.49 -13.65
C LYS A 103 4.21 -0.90 -12.60
N ILE A 104 4.42 -1.23 -11.33
CA ILE A 104 3.62 -0.65 -10.24
C ILE A 104 3.86 0.85 -10.13
N LEU A 105 5.12 1.28 -10.22
CA LEU A 105 5.49 2.69 -10.09
C LEU A 105 4.87 3.54 -11.21
N GLU A 106 4.93 3.06 -12.46
CA GLU A 106 4.30 3.67 -13.63
C GLU A 106 2.78 3.72 -13.48
N ASP A 107 2.14 2.61 -13.07
CA ASP A 107 0.68 2.55 -12.84
C ASP A 107 0.24 3.58 -11.78
N LEU A 108 1.01 3.74 -10.69
CA LEU A 108 0.72 4.72 -9.63
C LEU A 108 0.91 6.16 -10.10
N LEU A 109 1.91 6.43 -10.92
CA LEU A 109 2.26 7.77 -11.40
C LEU A 109 1.52 8.18 -12.67
N ALA A 110 0.83 7.27 -13.34
CA ALA A 110 0.12 7.53 -14.60
C ALA A 110 -0.87 8.71 -14.52
N ASN A 111 -1.42 8.98 -13.33
CA ASN A 111 -2.36 10.07 -13.08
C ASN A 111 -1.74 11.30 -12.38
N TYR A 112 -0.43 11.30 -12.09
CA TYR A 112 0.25 12.35 -11.32
C TYR A 112 1.45 12.91 -12.10
N SER A 113 1.28 14.13 -12.60
CA SER A 113 2.32 14.83 -13.39
C SER A 113 3.47 15.38 -12.55
N ASP A 114 3.27 15.58 -11.24
CA ASP A 114 4.27 16.18 -10.35
C ASP A 114 4.82 15.17 -9.34
N ILE A 115 5.75 14.34 -9.83
CA ILE A 115 6.42 13.28 -9.05
C ILE A 115 7.25 13.89 -7.90
N LEU A 116 7.69 15.15 -8.03
CA LEU A 116 8.51 15.86 -7.04
C LEU A 116 7.72 16.31 -5.81
N ALA A 117 6.39 16.32 -5.90
CA ALA A 117 5.50 16.57 -4.77
C ALA A 117 5.51 15.42 -3.75
N PHE A 118 5.95 14.22 -4.15
CA PHE A 118 5.97 13.07 -3.26
C PHE A 118 7.24 13.05 -2.40
N ARG A 119 7.06 13.31 -1.10
CA ARG A 119 8.11 13.25 -0.07
C ARG A 119 7.66 12.39 1.10
N ASP A 120 8.54 11.51 1.57
CA ASP A 120 8.30 10.75 2.79
C ASP A 120 8.48 11.59 4.06
N VAL A 121 8.30 10.95 5.21
CA VAL A 121 8.42 11.58 6.54
C VAL A 121 9.81 12.14 6.83
N ASP A 122 10.84 11.62 6.16
CA ASP A 122 12.23 12.07 6.24
C ASP A 122 12.57 13.10 5.16
N GLY A 123 11.59 13.51 4.33
CA GLY A 123 11.76 14.43 3.21
C GLY A 123 12.40 13.78 1.98
N SER A 124 12.56 12.46 1.98
CA SER A 124 13.14 11.71 0.86
C SER A 124 12.19 11.73 -0.33
N THR A 125 12.73 11.82 -1.53
CA THR A 125 11.95 11.70 -2.77
C THR A 125 11.88 10.25 -3.24
N VAL A 126 10.98 9.98 -4.17
CA VAL A 126 10.85 8.69 -4.87
C VAL A 126 12.20 8.20 -5.42
N LEU A 127 13.05 9.12 -5.91
CA LEU A 127 14.37 8.77 -6.45
C LEU A 127 15.34 8.30 -5.36
N HIS A 128 15.29 8.87 -4.15
CA HIS A 128 16.08 8.39 -3.02
C HIS A 128 15.69 6.95 -2.66
N ALA A 129 14.38 6.63 -2.66
CA ALA A 129 13.87 5.29 -2.39
C ALA A 129 14.29 4.27 -3.47
N ALA A 130 14.32 4.68 -4.75
CA ALA A 130 14.80 3.84 -5.84
C ALA A 130 16.32 3.60 -5.76
N ALA A 131 17.10 4.64 -5.46
CA ALA A 131 18.55 4.59 -5.35
C ALA A 131 19.03 3.68 -4.20
N ALA A 132 18.29 3.62 -3.09
CA ALA A 132 18.59 2.77 -1.94
C ALA A 132 18.70 1.26 -2.29
N ARG A 133 18.21 0.84 -3.46
CA ARG A 133 18.29 -0.55 -3.92
C ARG A 133 19.19 -0.76 -5.15
N GLY A 134 19.92 0.28 -5.57
CA GLY A 134 20.88 0.18 -6.68
C GLY A 134 20.23 0.07 -8.06
N LYS A 135 19.03 0.64 -8.26
CA LYS A 135 18.46 0.79 -9.60
C LYS A 135 19.02 2.05 -10.26
N VAL A 136 20.16 1.86 -10.90
CA VAL A 136 20.63 2.72 -11.98
C VAL A 136 20.13 1.99 -13.24
N GLU A 137 19.25 2.65 -14.00
CA GLU A 137 18.69 2.21 -15.30
C GLU A 137 17.41 1.34 -15.28
#